data_AF-A0A085LTV5-F1
#
_entry.id   AF-A0A085LTV5-F1
#
_cell.length_a   1.000
_cell.length_b   1.000
_cell.length_c   1.000
_cell.angle_alpha   90.00
_cell.angle_beta   90.00
_cell.angle_gamma   90.00
#
_symmetry.space_group_name_H-M   'P 1'
#
loop_
_entity.id
_entity.type
_entity.pdbx_description
1 polymer ?
#
loop_
_entity_poly.entity_id
_entity_poly.type
_entity_poly.pdbx_seq_one_letter_code
_entity_poly.pdbx_strand_id
1 'polypeptide(L)'
;MKVILVLSFACLTNAFAQETDRQDMERIQRILKPSKADQHMLDELHDRINKAETVCNIGTCKHLRDPLLAGRGLREFKEMMKKYDECMGDCRMIVRKEYDLVEELERKEDYWKNVVEIQEEMSPRDAAAYWGQIRVYFKNLDEEERKYELIKAALQLTDADKRKMEKLDQQIRKQDRTCKTGQCAPIRILLLEGKMSADNVRLSEKLAECMKECKQVVAHKERKLDNLKKQEDYLRNMEEIRAALSVLDALIYFDEIRSDLELFD
;
A
#
# COMPACT_ATOMS: atom_id res chain seq x y z
N MET A 1 -50.91 12.84 5.51
CA MET A 1 -49.53 13.35 5.74
C MET A 1 -48.72 12.62 6.81
N LYS A 2 -49.30 11.81 7.72
CA LYS A 2 -48.50 11.03 8.70
C LYS A 2 -47.94 9.70 8.14
N VAL A 3 -48.59 9.10 7.15
CA VAL A 3 -48.17 7.82 6.54
C VAL A 3 -46.97 7.98 5.60
N ILE A 4 -46.83 9.13 4.93
CA ILE A 4 -45.70 9.42 4.03
C ILE A 4 -44.40 9.59 4.83
N LEU A 5 -44.46 10.19 6.03
CA LEU A 5 -43.31 10.33 6.92
C LEU A 5 -42.81 8.99 7.47
N VAL A 6 -43.70 8.07 7.85
CA VAL A 6 -43.30 6.74 8.37
C VAL A 6 -42.66 5.88 7.27
N LEU A 7 -43.18 5.95 6.04
CA LEU A 7 -42.60 5.24 4.89
C LEU A 7 -41.22 5.81 4.51
N SER A 8 -41.02 7.14 4.58
CA SER A 8 -39.71 7.74 4.30
C SER A 8 -38.67 7.39 5.36
N PHE A 9 -39.04 7.30 6.63
CA PHE A 9 -38.13 6.86 7.70
C PHE A 9 -37.75 5.38 7.56
N ALA A 10 -38.71 4.49 7.24
CA ALA A 10 -38.43 3.07 7.02
C ALA A 10 -37.54 2.81 5.78
N CYS A 11 -37.73 3.58 4.70
CA CYS A 11 -36.87 3.52 3.52
C CYS A 11 -35.43 4.00 3.82
N LEU A 12 -35.27 5.05 4.63
CA LEU A 12 -33.95 5.54 5.03
C LEU A 12 -33.24 4.52 5.93
N THR A 13 -33.91 3.96 6.94
CA THR A 13 -33.29 2.95 7.82
C THR A 13 -32.89 1.67 7.08
N ASN A 14 -33.68 1.25 6.08
CA ASN A 14 -33.31 0.11 5.24
C ASN A 14 -32.14 0.43 4.30
N ALA A 15 -32.07 1.64 3.74
CA ALA A 15 -30.95 2.06 2.90
C ALA A 15 -29.63 2.16 3.70
N PHE A 16 -29.66 2.72 4.91
CA PHE A 16 -28.49 2.77 5.80
C PHE A 16 -28.03 1.38 6.23
N ALA A 17 -28.96 0.48 6.57
CA ALA A 17 -28.64 -0.90 6.92
C ALA A 17 -28.01 -1.65 5.74
N GLN A 18 -28.56 -1.49 4.54
CA GLN A 18 -28.05 -2.13 3.33
C GLN A 18 -26.65 -1.63 2.93
N GLU A 19 -26.38 -0.33 3.11
CA GLU A 19 -25.05 0.24 2.86
C GLU A 19 -24.01 -0.26 3.89
N THR A 20 -24.42 -0.43 5.14
CA THR A 20 -23.56 -0.99 6.21
C THR A 20 -23.23 -2.46 5.91
N ASP A 21 -24.25 -3.26 5.59
CA ASP A 21 -24.09 -4.68 5.24
C ASP A 21 -23.16 -4.83 4.01
N ARG A 22 -23.26 -3.92 3.03
CA ARG A 22 -22.38 -3.89 1.85
C ARG A 22 -20.92 -3.61 2.22
N GLN A 23 -20.67 -2.60 3.04
CA GLN A 23 -19.32 -2.22 3.47
C GLN A 23 -18.65 -3.32 4.29
N ASP A 24 -19.41 -3.96 5.18
CA ASP A 24 -18.92 -5.09 5.96
C ASP A 24 -18.54 -6.26 5.05
N MET A 25 -19.39 -6.62 4.08
CA MET A 25 -19.08 -7.69 3.14
C MET A 25 -17.86 -7.38 2.25
N GLU A 26 -17.67 -6.13 1.82
CA GLU A 26 -16.47 -5.74 1.08
C GLU A 26 -15.19 -5.92 1.90
N ARG A 27 -15.23 -5.58 3.19
CA ARG A 27 -14.10 -5.80 4.11
C ARG A 27 -13.85 -7.28 4.33
N ILE A 28 -14.91 -8.06 4.56
CA ILE A 28 -14.83 -9.51 4.74
C ILE A 28 -14.19 -10.15 3.50
N GLN A 29 -14.62 -9.75 2.31
CA GLN A 29 -14.04 -10.23 1.06
C GLN A 29 -12.56 -9.88 0.95
N ARG A 30 -12.14 -8.65 1.28
CA ARG A 30 -10.73 -8.26 1.25
C ARG A 30 -9.86 -9.14 2.17
N ILE A 31 -10.36 -9.47 3.36
CA ILE A 31 -9.58 -10.21 4.36
C ILE A 31 -9.64 -11.72 4.12
N LEU A 32 -10.80 -12.29 3.80
CA LEU A 32 -11.01 -13.74 3.78
C LEU A 32 -10.99 -14.36 2.40
N LYS A 33 -11.40 -13.65 1.34
CA LYS A 33 -11.46 -14.26 0.01
C LYS A 33 -10.04 -14.63 -0.44
N PRO A 34 -9.76 -15.90 -0.74
CA PRO A 34 -8.45 -16.30 -1.26
C PRO A 34 -8.15 -15.63 -2.60
N SER A 35 -6.89 -15.26 -2.79
CA SER A 35 -6.42 -14.55 -3.97
C SER A 35 -4.99 -14.98 -4.32
N LYS A 36 -4.55 -14.67 -5.55
CA LYS A 36 -3.14 -14.88 -5.93
C LYS A 36 -2.18 -14.05 -5.08
N ALA A 37 -2.65 -12.90 -4.59
CA ALA A 37 -1.91 -12.04 -3.69
C ALA A 37 -1.62 -12.73 -2.34
N ASP A 38 -2.53 -13.59 -1.87
CA ASP A 38 -2.31 -14.36 -0.64
C ASP A 38 -1.18 -15.38 -0.81
N GLN A 39 -1.07 -16.02 -1.98
CA GLN A 39 0.04 -16.94 -2.25
C GLN A 39 1.38 -16.20 -2.30
N HIS A 40 1.43 -15.02 -2.94
CA HIS A 40 2.62 -14.18 -2.93
C HIS A 40 3.03 -13.80 -1.50
N MET A 41 2.05 -13.36 -0.69
CA MET A 41 2.28 -13.02 0.70
C MET A 41 2.78 -14.21 1.52
N LEU A 42 2.23 -15.42 1.31
CA LEU A 42 2.72 -16.65 1.95
C LEU A 42 4.18 -16.93 1.59
N ASP A 43 4.53 -16.84 0.31
CA ASP A 43 5.90 -17.08 -0.18
C ASP A 43 6.88 -16.09 0.46
N GLU A 44 6.52 -14.80 0.52
CA GLU A 44 7.34 -13.78 1.17
C GLU A 44 7.50 -14.00 2.69
N LEU A 45 6.42 -14.35 3.38
CA LEU A 45 6.45 -14.61 4.82
C LEU A 45 7.35 -15.81 5.12
N HIS A 46 7.24 -16.88 4.33
CA HIS A 46 8.14 -18.02 4.43
C HIS A 46 9.59 -17.63 4.19
N ASP A 47 9.89 -16.80 3.19
CA ASP A 47 11.25 -16.32 2.95
C ASP A 47 11.81 -15.50 4.11
N ARG A 48 10.99 -14.61 4.71
CA ARG A 48 11.39 -13.83 5.90
C ARG A 48 11.66 -14.71 7.11
N ILE A 49 10.76 -15.67 7.36
CA ILE A 49 10.92 -16.67 8.43
C ILE A 49 12.19 -17.48 8.20
N ASN A 50 12.37 -18.05 7.00
CA ASN A 50 13.53 -18.86 6.65
C ASN A 50 14.84 -18.09 6.79
N LYS A 51 14.86 -16.80 6.39
CA LYS A 51 16.02 -15.93 6.54
C LYS A 51 16.38 -15.72 8.01
N ALA A 52 15.39 -15.44 8.86
CA ALA A 52 15.60 -15.25 10.30
C ALA A 52 16.05 -16.56 10.97
N GLU A 53 15.39 -17.68 10.67
CA GLU A 53 15.74 -18.99 11.21
C GLU A 53 17.12 -19.44 10.75
N THR A 54 17.51 -19.20 9.49
CA THR A 54 18.81 -19.62 8.94
C THR A 54 19.96 -19.06 9.76
N VAL A 55 19.92 -17.79 10.15
CA VAL A 55 20.98 -17.15 10.96
C VAL A 55 21.20 -17.93 12.26
N CYS A 56 20.13 -18.32 12.93
CA CYS A 56 20.21 -19.09 14.18
C CYS A 56 20.55 -20.56 13.97
N ASN A 57 19.96 -21.16 12.95
CA ASN A 57 20.12 -22.56 12.57
C ASN A 57 21.59 -22.87 12.21
N ILE A 58 22.28 -21.96 11.50
CA ILE A 58 23.70 -22.12 11.14
C ILE A 58 24.66 -21.52 12.18
N GLY A 59 24.17 -20.59 13.01
CA GLY A 59 24.93 -19.93 14.06
C GLY A 59 24.72 -20.60 15.42
N THR A 60 23.92 -19.96 16.27
CA THR A 60 23.74 -20.30 17.70
C THR A 60 23.28 -21.74 17.93
N CYS A 61 22.35 -22.24 17.11
CA CYS A 61 21.73 -23.55 17.29
C CYS A 61 22.40 -24.68 16.49
N LYS A 62 23.48 -24.38 15.76
CA LYS A 62 24.20 -25.37 14.93
C LYS A 62 24.62 -26.62 15.70
N HIS A 63 25.08 -26.45 16.93
CA HIS A 63 25.54 -27.54 17.79
C HIS A 63 24.44 -28.54 18.16
N LEU A 64 23.17 -28.13 18.08
CA LEU A 64 21.99 -28.99 18.27
C LEU A 64 21.45 -29.52 16.93
N ARG A 65 21.58 -28.75 15.85
CA ARG A 65 21.19 -29.15 14.49
C ARG A 65 22.03 -30.29 13.93
N ASP A 66 23.36 -30.16 13.96
CA ASP A 66 24.26 -31.11 13.30
C ASP A 66 24.06 -32.56 13.79
N PRO A 67 23.89 -32.81 15.11
CA PRO A 67 23.64 -34.17 15.58
C PRO A 67 22.21 -34.68 15.33
N LEU A 68 21.22 -33.80 15.08
CA LEU A 68 19.87 -34.20 14.62
C LEU A 68 19.92 -34.76 13.19
N LEU A 69 20.67 -34.11 12.30
CA LEU A 69 20.85 -34.54 10.90
C LEU A 69 21.64 -35.84 10.77
N ALA A 70 22.55 -36.11 11.71
CA ALA A 70 23.37 -37.33 11.71
C ALA A 70 22.58 -38.62 12.00
N GLY A 71 21.32 -38.52 12.47
CA GLY A 71 20.46 -39.66 12.76
C GLY A 71 20.87 -40.40 14.06
N ARG A 72 20.00 -40.35 15.08
CA ARG A 72 20.16 -41.08 16.35
C ARG A 72 18.90 -41.86 16.70
N GLY A 73 18.99 -42.72 17.71
CA GLY A 73 17.82 -43.46 18.21
C GLY A 73 16.68 -42.53 18.62
N LEU A 74 15.44 -43.00 18.47
CA LEU A 74 14.21 -42.18 18.60
C LEU A 74 14.13 -41.35 19.89
N ARG A 75 14.57 -41.90 21.03
CA ARG A 75 14.54 -41.20 22.33
C ARG A 75 15.52 -40.03 22.36
N GLU A 76 16.75 -40.24 21.90
CA GLU A 76 17.78 -39.21 21.84
C GLU A 76 17.41 -38.12 20.83
N PHE A 77 16.81 -38.52 19.70
CA PHE A 77 16.26 -37.58 18.73
C PHE A 77 15.20 -36.68 19.36
N LYS A 78 14.22 -37.24 20.09
CA LYS A 78 13.15 -36.45 20.73
C LYS A 78 13.67 -35.45 21.76
N GLU A 79 14.60 -35.86 22.63
CA GLU A 79 15.20 -34.97 23.62
C GLU A 79 16.02 -33.86 22.96
N MET A 80 16.72 -34.17 21.88
CA MET A 80 17.54 -33.21 21.15
C MET A 80 16.69 -32.24 20.33
N MET A 81 15.60 -32.71 19.71
CA MET A 81 14.62 -31.86 19.04
C MET A 81 14.05 -30.82 20.00
N LYS A 82 13.68 -31.23 21.22
CA LYS A 82 13.20 -30.31 22.24
C LYS A 82 14.21 -29.20 22.55
N LYS A 83 15.48 -29.56 22.75
CA LYS A 83 16.55 -28.58 23.00
C LYS A 83 16.78 -27.66 21.79
N TYR A 84 16.69 -28.20 20.59
CA TYR A 84 16.80 -27.43 19.35
C TYR A 84 15.65 -26.42 19.23
N ASP A 85 14.42 -26.83 19.48
CA ASP A 85 13.25 -25.95 19.48
C ASP A 85 13.35 -24.86 20.54
N GLU A 86 13.84 -25.20 21.75
CA GLU A 86 14.14 -24.22 22.79
C GLU A 86 15.19 -23.20 22.33
N CYS A 87 16.25 -23.64 21.64
CA CYS A 87 17.28 -22.75 21.09
C CYS A 87 16.75 -21.85 19.96
N MET A 88 15.91 -22.39 19.08
CA MET A 88 15.30 -21.64 17.97
C MET A 88 14.21 -20.68 18.44
N GLY A 89 13.74 -20.83 19.69
CA GLY A 89 12.68 -20.01 20.29
C GLY A 89 12.92 -18.51 20.13
N ASP A 90 14.10 -18.02 20.55
CA ASP A 90 14.42 -16.59 20.47
C ASP A 90 14.38 -16.04 19.03
N CYS A 91 14.74 -16.88 18.06
CA CYS A 91 14.78 -16.50 16.65
C CYS A 91 13.39 -16.45 16.03
N ARG A 92 12.55 -17.44 16.38
CA ARG A 92 11.13 -17.46 16.00
C ARG A 92 10.34 -16.33 16.65
N MET A 93 10.74 -15.90 17.85
CA MET A 93 10.11 -14.77 18.53
C MET A 93 10.30 -13.44 17.78
N ILE A 94 11.42 -13.25 17.09
CA ILE A 94 11.68 -12.04 16.27
C ILE A 94 10.69 -11.95 15.11
N VAL A 95 10.34 -13.09 14.51
CA VAL A 95 9.43 -13.19 13.36
C VAL A 95 8.06 -13.77 13.75
N ARG A 96 7.65 -13.58 15.01
CA ARG A 96 6.39 -14.15 15.52
C ARG A 96 5.18 -13.66 14.74
N LYS A 97 5.20 -12.39 14.33
CA LYS A 97 4.09 -11.80 13.57
C LYS A 97 3.95 -12.45 12.19
N GLU A 98 5.06 -12.79 11.55
CA GLU A 98 5.09 -13.47 10.27
C GLU A 98 4.49 -14.88 10.40
N TYR A 99 4.83 -15.62 11.46
CA TYR A 99 4.18 -16.90 11.76
C TYR A 99 2.68 -16.77 11.99
N ASP A 100 2.26 -15.80 12.80
CA ASP A 100 0.83 -15.54 13.02
C ASP A 100 0.13 -15.25 11.67
N LEU A 101 0.71 -14.41 10.81
CA LEU A 101 0.14 -14.11 9.48
C LEU A 101 0.06 -15.34 8.57
N VAL A 102 1.05 -16.23 8.57
CA VAL A 102 1.00 -17.49 7.83
C VAL A 102 -0.19 -18.33 8.30
N GLU A 103 -0.35 -18.51 9.62
CA GLU A 103 -1.47 -19.27 10.20
C GLU A 103 -2.84 -18.65 9.84
N GLU A 104 -2.94 -17.31 9.82
CA GLU A 104 -4.15 -16.61 9.39
C GLU A 104 -4.44 -16.85 7.90
N LEU A 105 -3.42 -16.75 7.02
CA LEU A 105 -3.56 -16.94 5.58
C LEU A 105 -3.96 -18.38 5.21
N GLU A 106 -3.35 -19.39 5.84
CA GLU A 106 -3.65 -20.81 5.59
C GLU A 106 -5.10 -21.17 5.95
N ARG A 107 -5.73 -20.43 6.87
CA ARG A 107 -7.12 -20.65 7.28
C ARG A 107 -8.15 -19.91 6.42
N LYS A 108 -7.73 -18.95 5.58
CA LYS A 108 -8.66 -18.10 4.82
C LYS A 108 -9.67 -18.90 4.01
N GLU A 109 -9.21 -19.94 3.31
CA GLU A 109 -10.06 -20.74 2.43
C GLU A 109 -11.23 -21.40 3.18
N ASP A 110 -10.95 -22.04 4.31
CA ASP A 110 -11.96 -22.71 5.13
C ASP A 110 -13.02 -21.72 5.66
N TYR A 111 -12.58 -20.57 6.17
CA TYR A 111 -13.51 -19.57 6.71
C TYR A 111 -14.27 -18.82 5.62
N TRP A 112 -13.64 -18.59 4.45
CA TRP A 112 -14.30 -17.97 3.30
C TRP A 112 -15.43 -18.84 2.78
N LYS A 113 -15.22 -20.15 2.69
CA LYS A 113 -16.28 -21.09 2.31
C LYS A 113 -17.50 -20.97 3.21
N ASN A 114 -17.30 -20.91 4.54
CA ASN A 114 -18.39 -20.75 5.49
C ASN A 114 -19.10 -19.39 5.34
N VAL A 115 -18.36 -18.31 5.07
CA VAL A 115 -18.95 -16.98 4.81
C VAL A 115 -19.85 -17.02 3.57
N VAL A 116 -19.40 -17.65 2.49
CA VAL A 116 -20.18 -17.77 1.24
C VAL A 116 -21.45 -18.60 1.48
N GLU A 117 -21.33 -19.75 2.16
CA GLU A 117 -22.47 -20.61 2.48
C GLU A 117 -23.52 -19.87 3.32
N ILE A 118 -23.11 -19.16 4.38
CA ILE A 118 -24.02 -18.36 5.20
C ILE A 118 -24.65 -17.21 4.39
N GLN A 119 -23.87 -16.55 3.53
CA GLN A 119 -24.37 -15.47 2.69
C GLN A 119 -25.44 -15.96 1.69
N GLU A 120 -25.22 -17.14 1.09
CA GLU A 120 -26.11 -17.72 0.07
C GLU A 120 -27.37 -18.36 0.69
N GLU A 121 -27.22 -19.08 1.81
CA GLU A 121 -28.33 -19.81 2.44
C GLU A 121 -29.15 -18.95 3.42
N MET A 122 -28.56 -17.89 3.97
CA MET A 122 -29.20 -17.03 4.98
C MET A 122 -29.28 -15.58 4.52
N SER A 123 -28.26 -14.77 4.82
CA SER A 123 -28.22 -13.36 4.43
C SER A 123 -26.81 -12.77 4.56
N PRO A 124 -26.53 -11.63 3.87
CA PRO A 124 -25.30 -10.86 4.09
C PRO A 124 -25.09 -10.42 5.56
N ARG A 125 -26.19 -10.13 6.27
CA ARG A 125 -26.13 -9.74 7.68
C ARG A 125 -25.69 -10.91 8.57
N ASP A 126 -26.15 -12.12 8.28
CA ASP A 126 -25.74 -13.32 9.02
C ASP A 126 -24.26 -13.64 8.75
N ALA A 127 -23.80 -13.44 7.52
CA ALA A 127 -22.38 -13.57 7.17
C ALA A 127 -21.51 -12.53 7.92
N ALA A 128 -21.99 -11.28 8.03
CA ALA A 128 -21.32 -10.25 8.84
C ALA A 128 -21.31 -10.57 10.34
N ALA A 129 -22.39 -11.15 10.87
CA ALA A 129 -22.46 -11.62 12.26
C ALA A 129 -21.50 -12.78 12.52
N TYR A 130 -21.36 -13.71 11.57
CA TYR A 130 -20.38 -14.78 11.62
C TYR A 130 -18.95 -14.24 11.59
N TRP A 131 -18.65 -13.30 10.68
CA TRP A 131 -17.37 -12.59 10.66
C TRP A 131 -17.05 -11.97 12.03
N GLY A 132 -18.01 -11.33 12.68
CA GLY A 132 -17.84 -10.76 14.02
C GLY A 132 -17.36 -11.77 15.07
N GLN A 133 -17.69 -13.05 14.91
CA GLN A 133 -17.27 -14.14 15.81
C GLN A 133 -15.86 -14.63 15.49
N ILE A 134 -15.49 -14.68 14.20
CA ILE A 134 -14.22 -15.27 13.75
C ILE A 134 -13.11 -14.24 13.53
N ARG A 135 -13.42 -12.93 13.49
CA ARG A 135 -12.44 -11.86 13.21
C ARG A 135 -11.21 -11.91 14.12
N VAL A 136 -11.36 -12.38 15.36
CA VAL A 136 -10.25 -12.53 16.31
C VAL A 136 -9.14 -13.45 15.79
N TYR A 137 -9.48 -14.42 14.92
CA TYR A 137 -8.53 -15.33 14.28
C TYR A 137 -7.83 -14.71 13.06
N PHE A 138 -8.20 -13.49 12.65
CA PHE A 138 -7.63 -12.77 11.51
C PHE A 138 -7.15 -11.37 11.94
N LYS A 139 -6.74 -11.23 13.20
CA LYS A 139 -6.45 -9.94 13.82
C LYS A 139 -5.31 -9.21 13.11
N ASN A 140 -4.29 -9.94 12.65
CA ASN A 140 -3.10 -9.34 12.06
C ASN A 140 -3.41 -8.90 10.63
N LEU A 141 -4.07 -9.73 9.82
CA LEU A 141 -4.55 -9.33 8.49
C LEU A 141 -5.51 -8.14 8.56
N ASP A 142 -6.44 -8.14 9.52
CA ASP A 142 -7.35 -7.02 9.74
C ASP A 142 -6.64 -5.75 10.20
N GLU A 143 -5.50 -5.86 10.90
CA GLU A 143 -4.65 -4.72 11.25
C GLU A 143 -3.92 -4.15 10.02
N GLU A 144 -3.33 -5.01 9.19
CA GLU A 144 -2.64 -4.57 7.96
C GLU A 144 -3.62 -3.90 6.97
N GLU A 145 -4.81 -4.47 6.76
CA GLU A 145 -5.86 -3.85 5.95
C GLU A 145 -6.29 -2.49 6.51
N ARG A 146 -6.43 -2.36 7.84
CA ARG A 146 -6.75 -1.07 8.45
C ARG A 146 -5.66 -0.02 8.26
N LYS A 147 -4.38 -0.41 8.41
CA LYS A 147 -3.26 0.49 8.14
C LYS A 147 -3.28 0.96 6.69
N TYR A 148 -3.47 0.03 5.76
CA TYR A 148 -3.56 0.33 4.34
C TYR A 148 -4.67 1.34 4.05
N GLU A 149 -5.89 1.13 4.57
CA GLU A 149 -7.01 2.07 4.34
C GLU A 149 -6.78 3.45 4.97
N LEU A 150 -6.13 3.52 6.14
CA LEU A 150 -5.76 4.80 6.76
C LEU A 150 -4.75 5.58 5.91
N ILE A 151 -3.72 4.89 5.41
CA ILE A 151 -2.71 5.50 4.53
C ILE A 151 -3.34 5.91 3.21
N LYS A 152 -4.15 5.05 2.60
CA LYS A 152 -4.90 5.33 1.39
C LYS A 152 -5.74 6.59 1.53
N ALA A 153 -6.49 6.71 2.63
CA ALA A 153 -7.31 7.88 2.92
C ALA A 153 -6.45 9.14 3.12
N ALA A 154 -5.29 9.04 3.77
CA ALA A 154 -4.36 10.16 3.95
C ALA A 154 -3.73 10.63 2.63
N LEU A 155 -3.45 9.70 1.71
CA LEU A 155 -2.93 10.01 0.37
C LEU A 155 -4.00 10.54 -0.58
N GLN A 156 -5.28 10.31 -0.31
CA GLN A 156 -6.34 10.73 -1.21
C GLN A 156 -6.48 12.25 -1.27
N LEU A 157 -6.24 12.82 -2.46
CA LEU A 157 -6.40 14.25 -2.70
C LEU A 157 -7.86 14.68 -2.60
N THR A 158 -8.10 15.76 -1.84
CA THR A 158 -9.43 16.37 -1.74
C THR A 158 -9.78 17.14 -3.02
N ASP A 159 -11.07 17.45 -3.21
CA ASP A 159 -11.48 18.34 -4.30
C ASP A 159 -10.83 19.73 -4.22
N ALA A 160 -10.50 20.18 -3.00
CA ALA A 160 -9.77 21.43 -2.80
C ALA A 160 -8.32 21.31 -3.33
N ASP A 161 -7.66 20.18 -3.12
CA ASP A 161 -6.32 19.91 -3.64
C ASP A 161 -6.32 19.81 -5.16
N LYS A 162 -7.30 19.12 -5.75
CA LYS A 162 -7.44 19.04 -7.22
C LYS A 162 -7.63 20.42 -7.85
N ARG A 163 -8.54 21.25 -7.31
CA ARG A 163 -8.71 22.65 -7.76
C ARG A 163 -7.43 23.48 -7.60
N LYS A 164 -6.66 23.22 -6.54
CA LYS A 164 -5.38 23.89 -6.30
C LYS A 164 -4.32 23.44 -7.30
N MET A 165 -4.27 22.16 -7.68
CA MET A 165 -3.39 21.67 -8.74
C MET A 165 -3.68 22.38 -10.07
N GLU A 166 -4.95 22.44 -10.47
CA GLU A 166 -5.37 23.14 -11.70
C GLU A 166 -4.93 24.60 -11.68
N LYS A 167 -5.14 25.30 -10.56
CA LYS A 167 -4.74 26.70 -10.39
C LYS A 167 -3.22 26.88 -10.46
N LEU A 168 -2.44 25.98 -9.83
CA LEU A 168 -0.98 26.00 -9.89
C LEU A 168 -0.49 25.78 -11.33
N ASP A 169 -1.01 24.76 -12.01
CA ASP A 169 -0.67 24.44 -13.40
C ASP A 169 -0.99 25.62 -14.34
N GLN A 170 -2.17 26.24 -14.21
CA GLN A 170 -2.53 27.44 -14.98
C GLN A 170 -1.54 28.60 -14.76
N GLN A 171 -1.14 28.85 -13.51
CA GLN A 171 -0.19 29.93 -13.19
C GLN A 171 1.21 29.65 -13.73
N ILE A 172 1.67 28.40 -13.65
CA ILE A 172 2.95 27.96 -14.20
C ILE A 172 2.95 28.10 -15.73
N ARG A 173 1.90 27.61 -16.39
CA ARG A 173 1.74 27.74 -17.85
C ARG A 173 1.67 29.20 -18.31
N LYS A 174 1.01 30.07 -17.53
CA LYS A 174 0.98 31.51 -17.82
C LYS A 174 2.38 32.09 -17.75
N GLN A 175 3.14 31.79 -16.70
CA GLN A 175 4.52 32.26 -16.58
C GLN A 175 5.41 31.72 -17.70
N ASP A 176 5.29 30.44 -18.04
CA ASP A 176 6.03 29.82 -19.15
C ASP A 176 5.78 30.56 -20.49
N ARG A 177 4.52 30.92 -20.77
CA ARG A 177 4.18 31.75 -21.94
C ARG A 177 4.83 33.14 -21.86
N THR A 178 4.70 33.83 -20.73
CA THR A 178 5.32 35.14 -20.51
C THR A 178 6.83 35.11 -20.74
N CYS A 179 7.52 34.08 -20.26
CA CYS A 179 8.95 33.90 -20.52
C CYS A 179 9.24 33.67 -22.00
N LYS A 180 8.51 32.75 -22.64
CA LYS A 180 8.71 32.35 -24.05
C LYS A 180 8.39 33.46 -25.06
N THR A 181 7.41 34.32 -24.80
CA THR A 181 6.95 35.36 -25.73
C THR A 181 7.36 36.77 -25.30
N GLY A 182 7.89 36.94 -24.09
CA GLY A 182 8.40 38.20 -23.57
C GLY A 182 9.92 38.13 -23.38
N GLN A 183 10.34 37.91 -22.13
CA GLN A 183 11.75 38.05 -21.70
C GLN A 183 12.74 37.25 -22.55
N CYS A 184 12.43 36.00 -22.88
CA CYS A 184 13.33 35.11 -23.61
C CYS A 184 13.02 35.02 -25.11
N ALA A 185 12.04 35.77 -25.60
CA ALA A 185 11.63 35.75 -27.01
C ALA A 185 12.77 36.12 -27.97
N PRO A 186 13.63 37.13 -27.71
CA PRO A 186 14.72 37.47 -28.64
C PRO A 186 15.70 36.32 -28.87
N ILE A 187 16.09 35.62 -27.80
CA ILE A 187 17.01 34.46 -27.89
C ILE A 187 16.34 33.32 -28.64
N ARG A 188 15.05 33.07 -28.37
CA ARG A 188 14.26 32.03 -29.04
C ARG A 188 14.10 32.29 -30.54
N ILE A 189 13.90 33.53 -30.97
CA ILE A 189 13.82 33.90 -32.40
C ILE A 189 15.15 33.61 -33.10
N LEU A 190 16.27 34.06 -32.53
CA LEU A 190 17.61 33.80 -33.07
C LEU A 190 17.90 32.31 -33.25
N LEU A 191 17.45 31.49 -32.29
CA LEU A 191 17.65 30.04 -32.31
C LEU A 191 16.81 29.35 -33.40
N LEU A 192 15.61 29.86 -33.69
CA LEU A 192 14.73 29.34 -34.75
C LEU A 192 15.20 29.76 -36.16
N GLU A 193 15.86 30.90 -36.28
CA GLU A 193 16.38 31.43 -37.56
C GLU A 193 17.76 30.86 -37.92
N GLY A 194 18.49 30.28 -36.97
CA GLY A 194 19.87 29.79 -37.14
C GLY A 194 19.98 28.42 -37.84
N LYS A 195 20.79 28.33 -38.91
CA LYS A 195 21.25 27.05 -39.48
C LYS A 195 22.15 26.32 -38.46
N MET A 196 21.90 25.02 -38.24
CA MET A 196 22.61 24.19 -37.24
C MET A 196 24.14 24.40 -37.26
N SER A 197 24.65 25.14 -36.28
CA SER A 197 26.08 25.42 -36.04
C SER A 197 26.41 25.34 -34.54
N ALA A 198 27.69 25.44 -34.17
CA ALA A 198 28.12 25.54 -32.77
C ALA A 198 27.49 26.73 -32.01
N ASP A 199 27.07 27.77 -32.73
CA ASP A 199 26.37 28.92 -32.14
C ASP A 199 24.97 28.56 -31.64
N ASN A 200 24.30 27.57 -32.25
CA ASN A 200 22.98 27.12 -31.81
C ASN A 200 23.02 26.40 -30.46
N VAL A 201 24.12 25.68 -30.16
CA VAL A 201 24.32 25.04 -28.84
C VAL A 201 24.42 26.13 -27.77
N ARG A 202 25.28 27.14 -28.01
CA ARG A 202 25.46 28.26 -27.07
C ARG A 202 24.19 29.10 -26.90
N LEU A 203 23.42 29.30 -27.97
CA LEU A 203 22.11 29.97 -27.90
C LEU A 203 21.10 29.14 -27.11
N SER A 204 21.13 27.81 -27.22
CA SER A 204 20.26 26.90 -26.45
C SER A 204 20.54 27.00 -24.96
N GLU A 205 21.81 26.98 -24.56
CA GLU A 205 22.22 27.17 -23.16
C GLU A 205 21.76 28.53 -22.63
N LYS A 206 21.93 29.60 -23.40
CA LYS A 206 21.44 30.94 -23.03
C LYS A 206 19.92 31.00 -22.89
N LEU A 207 19.19 30.32 -23.78
CA LEU A 207 17.73 30.23 -23.70
C LEU A 207 17.31 29.47 -22.44
N ALA A 208 17.99 28.37 -22.12
CA ALA A 208 17.73 27.58 -20.91
C ALA A 208 17.94 28.42 -19.65
N GLU A 209 19.04 29.17 -19.55
CA GLU A 209 19.30 30.04 -18.39
C GLU A 209 18.27 31.18 -18.29
N CYS A 210 17.94 31.85 -19.39
CA CYS A 210 16.88 32.87 -19.40
C CYS A 210 15.54 32.31 -18.93
N MET A 211 15.16 31.12 -19.42
CA MET A 211 13.91 30.45 -19.04
C MET A 211 13.92 30.06 -17.56
N LYS A 212 15.06 29.60 -17.04
CA LYS A 212 15.24 29.26 -15.63
C LYS A 212 15.08 30.50 -14.74
N GLU A 213 15.77 31.59 -15.04
CA GLU A 213 15.66 32.86 -14.31
C GLU A 213 14.23 33.40 -14.33
N CYS A 214 13.62 33.47 -15.52
CA CYS A 214 12.25 33.97 -15.67
C CYS A 214 11.21 33.12 -14.92
N LYS A 215 11.43 31.81 -14.79
CA LYS A 215 10.52 30.90 -14.06
C LYS A 215 10.76 30.84 -12.55
N GLN A 216 11.81 31.46 -12.01
CA GLN A 216 12.07 31.44 -10.56
C GLN A 216 10.87 31.93 -9.74
N VAL A 217 10.10 32.90 -10.25
CA VAL A 217 8.90 33.43 -9.60
C VAL A 217 7.78 32.39 -9.40
N VAL A 218 7.79 31.30 -10.17
CA VAL A 218 6.85 30.16 -10.03
C VAL A 218 7.51 28.88 -9.54
N ALA A 219 8.82 28.87 -9.22
CA ALA A 219 9.52 27.66 -8.80
C ALA A 219 8.91 27.01 -7.53
N HIS A 220 8.44 27.81 -6.58
CA HIS A 220 7.72 27.27 -5.40
C HIS A 220 6.37 26.63 -5.77
N LYS A 221 5.71 27.13 -6.82
CA LYS A 221 4.44 26.57 -7.32
C LYS A 221 4.67 25.28 -8.07
N GLU A 222 5.73 25.20 -8.85
CA GLU A 222 6.17 23.98 -9.54
C GLU A 222 6.44 22.87 -8.50
N ARG A 223 7.23 23.15 -7.46
CA ARG A 223 7.45 22.19 -6.35
C ARG A 223 6.15 21.74 -5.69
N LYS A 224 5.24 22.67 -5.39
CA LYS A 224 3.96 22.33 -4.77
C LYS A 224 3.06 21.48 -5.67
N LEU A 225 3.05 21.76 -6.97
CA LEU A 225 2.31 20.97 -7.95
C LEU A 225 2.92 19.57 -8.08
N ASP A 226 4.24 19.46 -8.08
CA ASP A 226 4.98 18.20 -8.13
C ASP A 226 4.66 17.32 -6.92
N ASN A 227 4.69 17.87 -5.69
CA ASN A 227 4.35 17.13 -4.48
C ASN A 227 2.92 16.57 -4.51
N LEU A 228 1.94 17.36 -4.99
CA LEU A 228 0.56 16.89 -5.12
C LEU A 228 0.42 15.76 -6.16
N LYS A 229 1.16 15.84 -7.28
CA LYS A 229 1.19 14.77 -8.28
C LYS A 229 1.85 13.51 -7.76
N LYS A 230 2.98 13.63 -7.04
CA LYS A 230 3.65 12.51 -6.39
C LYS A 230 2.72 11.80 -5.42
N GLN A 231 1.96 12.55 -4.61
CA GLN A 231 0.97 11.96 -3.71
C GLN A 231 -0.08 11.13 -4.46
N GLU A 232 -0.60 11.61 -5.59
CA GLU A 232 -1.54 10.86 -6.44
C GLU A 232 -0.87 9.62 -7.09
N ASP A 233 0.37 9.75 -7.56
CA ASP A 233 1.13 8.63 -8.11
C ASP A 233 1.44 7.56 -7.04
N TYR A 234 1.78 7.97 -5.82
CA TYR A 234 2.00 7.06 -4.69
C TYR A 234 0.74 6.30 -4.31
N LEU A 235 -0.41 6.97 -4.26
CA LEU A 235 -1.69 6.31 -4.03
C LEU A 235 -1.97 5.27 -5.11
N ARG A 236 -1.81 5.63 -6.39
CA ARG A 236 -2.02 4.72 -7.51
C ARG A 236 -1.10 3.49 -7.42
N ASN A 237 0.19 3.71 -7.16
CA ASN A 237 1.15 2.62 -7.02
C ASN A 237 0.81 1.71 -5.82
N MET A 238 0.38 2.27 -4.69
CA MET A 238 -0.07 1.46 -3.54
C MET A 238 -1.27 0.58 -3.90
N GLU A 239 -2.26 1.13 -4.62
CA GLU A 239 -3.43 0.36 -5.07
C GLU A 239 -3.04 -0.75 -6.05
N GLU A 240 -2.13 -0.46 -6.99
CA GLU A 240 -1.61 -1.44 -7.96
C GLU A 240 -0.81 -2.56 -7.26
N ILE A 241 0.10 -2.22 -6.34
CA ILE A 241 0.88 -3.19 -5.57
C ILE A 241 -0.04 -4.05 -4.71
N ARG A 242 -1.00 -3.44 -4.01
CA ARG A 242 -1.96 -4.20 -3.20
C ARG A 242 -2.74 -5.22 -4.03
N ALA A 243 -3.13 -4.85 -5.24
CA ALA A 243 -3.92 -5.71 -6.11
C ALA A 243 -3.09 -6.83 -6.76
N ALA A 244 -1.83 -6.55 -7.09
CA ALA A 244 -0.93 -7.47 -7.78
C ALA A 244 -0.19 -8.42 -6.82
N LEU A 245 0.26 -7.90 -5.67
CA LEU A 245 1.18 -8.57 -4.75
C LEU A 245 0.52 -8.85 -3.40
N SER A 246 0.39 -7.88 -2.50
CA SER A 246 -0.33 -8.06 -1.23
C SER A 246 -0.53 -6.73 -0.50
N VAL A 247 -1.34 -6.74 0.56
CA VAL A 247 -1.47 -5.59 1.47
C VAL A 247 -0.14 -5.29 2.17
N LEU A 248 0.66 -6.31 2.49
CA LEU A 248 1.96 -6.15 3.15
C LEU A 248 2.96 -5.45 2.22
N ASP A 249 2.99 -5.83 0.95
CA ASP A 249 3.83 -5.20 -0.08
C ASP A 249 3.49 -3.72 -0.25
N ALA A 250 2.20 -3.39 -0.28
CA ALA A 250 1.77 -2.00 -0.42
C ALA A 250 2.20 -1.16 0.80
N LEU A 251 2.16 -1.73 2.00
CA LEU A 251 2.62 -1.06 3.22
C LEU A 251 4.14 -0.87 3.26
N ILE A 252 4.90 -1.86 2.79
CA ILE A 252 6.36 -1.75 2.66
C ILE A 252 6.73 -0.65 1.67
N TYR A 253 6.10 -0.64 0.50
CA TYR A 253 6.28 0.42 -0.48
C TYR A 253 5.97 1.80 0.13
N PHE A 254 4.90 1.91 0.93
CA PHE A 254 4.61 3.16 1.62
C PHE A 254 5.70 3.56 2.61
N ASP A 255 6.21 2.62 3.42
CA ASP A 255 7.29 2.91 4.38
C ASP A 255 8.57 3.40 3.68
N GLU A 256 8.86 2.92 2.47
CA GLU A 256 9.99 3.38 1.64
C GLU A 256 9.81 4.81 1.14
N ILE A 257 8.61 5.17 0.67
CA ILE A 257 8.34 6.49 0.07
C ILE A 257 7.85 7.53 1.08
N ARG A 258 7.49 7.15 2.30
CA ARG A 258 6.89 8.07 3.29
C ARG A 258 7.79 9.28 3.56
N SER A 259 9.10 9.11 3.48
CA SER A 259 10.07 10.20 3.66
C SER A 259 10.02 11.27 2.56
N ASP A 260 9.51 10.94 1.37
CA ASP A 260 9.30 11.89 0.27
C ASP A 260 8.04 12.73 0.46
N LEU A 261 7.13 12.29 1.34
CA LEU A 261 5.89 12.98 1.65
C LEU A 261 6.12 13.91 2.84
N GLU A 262 6.04 15.23 2.59
CA GLU A 262 5.96 16.27 3.64
C GLU A 262 4.64 16.20 4.47
N LEU A 263 4.03 15.01 4.59
CA LEU A 263 2.72 14.76 5.20
C LEU A 263 2.82 14.24 6.64
N PHE A 264 4.00 13.83 7.11
CA PHE A 264 4.17 13.13 8.39
C PHE A 264 5.28 13.68 9.31
N ASP A 265 5.71 14.94 9.12
CA ASP A 265 6.51 15.68 10.12
C ASP A 265 5.63 16.31 11.22
#